data_AF-A0A0B7C3E8-F1
#
_entry.id   AF-A0A0B7C3E8-F1
#
_cell.length_a   1.000
_cell.length_b   1.000
_cell.length_c   1.000
_cell.angle_alpha   90.00
_cell.angle_beta   90.00
_cell.angle_gamma   90.00
#
_symmetry.space_group_name_H-M   'P 1'
#
loop_
_entity.id
_entity.type
_entity.pdbx_description
1 polymer ?
#
loop_
_entity_poly.entity_id
_entity_poly.type
_entity_poly.pdbx_seq_one_letter_code
_entity_poly.pdbx_strand_id
1 'polypeptide(L)'
;QKCEQKDTCQSQPCNYQGTCVPAGDSFSCVCPPGATGVTCEYLDPCYIQPCRNNGTCTNGTVLGTYLCKCLSGYYGSECQNHDTCQVVN
;
A
#
# COMPACT_ATOMS: atom_id res chain seq x y z
N GLN A 1 32.10 -31.19 -1.92
CA GLN A 1 31.83 -29.92 -1.21
C GLN A 1 30.33 -29.87 -0.96
N LYS A 2 29.90 -29.75 0.30
CA LYS A 2 28.48 -29.58 0.62
C LYS A 2 28.15 -28.10 0.42
N CYS A 3 27.20 -27.78 -0.44
CA CYS A 3 26.66 -26.43 -0.52
C CYS A 3 25.90 -26.17 0.78
N GLU A 4 26.46 -25.39 1.69
CA GLU A 4 25.66 -24.76 2.74
C GLU A 4 24.75 -23.74 2.04
N GLN A 5 23.57 -24.19 1.61
CA GLN A 5 22.51 -23.24 1.25
C GLN A 5 22.17 -22.49 2.52
N LYS A 6 22.64 -21.25 2.62
CA LYS A 6 22.20 -20.33 3.64
C LYS A 6 20.71 -20.12 3.43
N ASP A 7 19.88 -20.63 4.33
CA ASP A 7 18.45 -20.34 4.31
C ASP A 7 18.25 -18.88 4.73
N THR A 8 18.15 -18.01 3.73
CA THR A 8 17.96 -16.57 3.92
C THR A 8 16.56 -16.22 4.45
N CYS A 9 15.64 -17.20 4.48
CA CYS A 9 14.31 -17.06 5.06
C CYS A 9 14.21 -17.55 6.51
N GLN A 10 15.27 -18.17 7.06
CA GLN A 10 15.28 -18.70 8.43
C GLN A 10 14.94 -17.63 9.48
N SER A 11 15.32 -16.38 9.25
CA SER A 11 15.04 -15.26 10.17
C SER A 11 13.62 -14.69 10.04
N GLN A 12 12.78 -15.26 9.17
CA GLN A 12 11.41 -14.79 8.88
C GLN A 12 11.38 -13.28 8.58
N PRO A 13 12.09 -12.82 7.53
CA PRO A 13 12.27 -11.39 7.29
C PRO A 13 11.01 -10.66 6.81
N CYS A 14 9.95 -11.36 6.41
CA CYS A 14 8.75 -10.75 5.83
C CYS A 14 7.67 -10.47 6.88
N ASN A 15 7.16 -9.25 6.91
CA ASN A 15 6.10 -8.80 7.82
C ASN A 15 4.69 -9.13 7.31
N TYR A 16 3.70 -8.96 8.18
CA TYR A 16 2.25 -9.13 7.92
C TYR A 16 1.88 -10.45 7.20
N GLN A 17 2.55 -11.57 7.50
CA GLN A 17 2.32 -12.87 6.83
C GLN A 17 2.78 -12.91 5.36
N GLY A 18 3.72 -12.03 4.96
CA GLY A 18 4.39 -12.10 3.67
C GLY A 18 5.14 -13.43 3.49
N THR A 19 5.15 -13.93 2.26
CA THR A 19 5.85 -15.18 1.92
C THR A 19 7.31 -14.88 1.59
N CYS A 20 8.23 -15.46 2.36
CA CYS A 20 9.65 -15.35 2.07
C CYS A 20 10.07 -16.34 0.98
N VAL A 21 10.82 -15.87 -0.01
CA VAL A 21 11.38 -16.65 -1.09
C VAL A 21 12.91 -16.48 -1.08
N PRO A 22 13.70 -17.55 -0.90
CA PRO A 22 15.15 -17.48 -0.99
C PRO A 22 15.62 -17.00 -2.38
N ALA A 23 16.62 -16.13 -2.43
CA ALA A 23 17.13 -15.52 -3.65
C ALA A 23 18.68 -15.45 -3.64
N GLY A 24 19.34 -16.59 -3.90
CA GLY A 24 20.80 -16.68 -3.84
C GLY A 24 21.32 -16.42 -2.42
N ASP A 25 22.13 -15.38 -2.25
CA ASP A 25 22.65 -14.96 -0.95
C ASP A 25 21.71 -13.99 -0.19
N SER A 26 20.55 -13.65 -0.78
CA SER A 26 19.51 -12.78 -0.19
C SER A 26 18.14 -13.46 -0.15
N PHE A 27 17.10 -12.70 0.20
CA PHE A 27 15.71 -13.13 0.19
C PHE A 27 14.85 -12.11 -0.57
N SER A 28 13.65 -12.53 -0.97
CA SER A 28 12.59 -11.66 -1.48
C SER A 28 11.30 -11.94 -0.72
N CYS A 29 10.53 -10.89 -0.43
CA CYS A 29 9.22 -11.03 0.21
C CYS A 29 8.10 -10.82 -0.82
N VAL A 30 7.20 -11.79 -0.91
CA VAL A 30 5.91 -11.63 -1.59
C VAL A 30 4.91 -11.10 -0.57
N CYS A 31 4.57 -9.82 -0.69
CA CYS A 31 3.69 -9.15 0.25
C CYS A 31 2.21 -9.54 0.03
N PRO A 32 1.45 -9.71 1.11
CA PRO A 32 0.01 -9.88 1.01
C PRO A 32 -0.66 -8.59 0.50
N PRO A 33 -1.92 -8.68 0.04
CA PRO A 33 -2.69 -7.51 -0.31
C PRO A 33 -2.71 -6.47 0.82
N GLY A 34 -2.40 -5.22 0.49
CA GLY A 34 -2.37 -4.11 1.45
C GLY A 34 -1.05 -3.93 2.21
N ALA A 35 -0.02 -4.73 1.94
CA ALA A 35 1.33 -4.50 2.44
C ALA A 35 2.33 -4.26 1.28
N THR A 36 3.36 -3.49 1.54
CA THR A 36 4.39 -3.09 0.58
C THR A 36 5.74 -2.83 1.28
N GLY A 37 6.80 -2.62 0.50
CA GLY A 37 8.17 -2.54 0.99
C GLY A 37 8.96 -3.83 0.77
N VAL A 38 10.26 -3.78 1.08
CA VAL A 38 11.20 -4.90 0.82
C VAL A 38 10.89 -6.11 1.71
N THR A 39 10.48 -5.82 2.94
CA THR A 39 10.09 -6.78 3.96
C THR A 39 8.60 -6.72 4.27
N CYS A 40 7.79 -6.14 3.37
CA CYS A 40 6.37 -5.87 3.59
C CYS A 40 6.10 -5.01 4.83
N GLU A 41 7.03 -4.15 5.24
CA GLU A 41 6.99 -3.38 6.48
C GLU A 41 5.96 -2.23 6.47
N TYR A 42 5.50 -1.83 5.28
CA TYR A 42 4.56 -0.73 5.11
C TYR A 42 3.18 -1.25 4.74
N LEU A 43 2.13 -0.61 5.24
CA LEU A 43 0.78 -0.84 4.77
C LEU A 43 0.46 0.15 3.65
N ASP A 44 -0.16 -0.34 2.57
CA ASP A 44 -0.70 0.49 1.51
C ASP A 44 -1.94 1.22 2.04
N PRO A 45 -1.88 2.54 2.26
CA PRO A 45 -2.98 3.29 2.83
C PRO A 45 -4.17 3.42 1.87
N CYS A 46 -3.97 3.15 0.57
CA CYS A 46 -5.03 3.13 -0.43
C CYS A 46 -5.75 1.77 -0.54
N TYR A 47 -5.21 0.71 0.08
CA TYR A 47 -5.79 -0.63 0.00
C TYR A 47 -7.23 -0.70 0.52
N ILE A 48 -7.54 0.06 1.59
CA ILE A 48 -8.88 0.13 2.18
C ILE A 48 -9.84 1.06 1.42
N GLN A 49 -9.41 1.61 0.28
CA GLN A 49 -10.18 2.55 -0.54
C GLN A 49 -10.77 3.71 0.27
N PRO A 50 -9.92 4.54 0.91
CA PRO A 50 -10.39 5.60 1.79
C PRO A 50 -11.17 6.71 1.05
N CYS A 51 -10.89 6.91 -0.24
CA CYS A 51 -11.54 7.93 -1.04
C CYS A 51 -12.97 7.53 -1.42
N ARG A 52 -13.94 8.34 -1.00
CA ARG A 52 -15.36 8.21 -1.33
C ARG A 52 -15.66 8.79 -2.71
N ASN A 53 -16.90 8.57 -3.16
CA ASN A 53 -17.46 9.20 -4.35
C ASN A 53 -16.57 9.06 -5.60
N ASN A 54 -15.99 7.87 -5.77
CA ASN A 54 -15.13 7.53 -6.89
C ASN A 54 -13.86 8.41 -7.01
N GLY A 55 -13.40 8.99 -5.90
CA GLY A 55 -12.13 9.69 -5.81
C GLY A 55 -10.94 8.74 -6.04
N THR A 56 -9.89 9.25 -6.68
CA THR A 56 -8.66 8.47 -6.91
C THR A 56 -7.76 8.57 -5.68
N CYS A 57 -7.39 7.42 -5.10
CA CYS A 57 -6.42 7.36 -4.02
C CYS A 57 -4.99 7.29 -4.56
N THR A 58 -4.10 8.06 -3.95
CA THR A 58 -2.64 7.99 -4.19
C THR A 58 -1.91 8.01 -2.86
N ASN A 59 -0.71 7.42 -2.81
CA ASN A 59 0.16 7.53 -1.64
C ASN A 59 0.49 9.01 -1.37
N GLY A 60 0.43 9.39 -0.10
CA GLY A 60 0.81 10.71 0.36
C GLY A 60 2.32 10.88 0.42
N THR A 61 2.77 12.12 0.66
CA THR A 61 4.20 12.46 0.74
C THR A 61 4.88 11.83 1.97
N VAL A 62 4.11 11.50 3.00
CA VAL A 62 4.60 10.83 4.22
C VAL A 62 4.25 9.34 4.15
N LEU A 63 5.19 8.47 4.50
CA LEU A 63 4.96 7.02 4.54
C LEU A 63 3.73 6.66 5.38
N GLY A 64 2.88 5.79 4.84
CA GLY A 64 1.62 5.38 5.49
C GLY A 64 0.48 6.38 5.38
N THR A 65 0.66 7.52 4.71
CA THR A 65 -0.42 8.48 4.43
C THR A 65 -0.96 8.35 3.02
N TYR A 66 -2.18 8.80 2.79
CA TYR A 66 -2.81 8.84 1.48
C TYR A 66 -3.29 10.24 1.12
N LEU A 67 -3.54 10.46 -0.15
CA LEU A 67 -4.19 11.64 -0.70
C LEU A 67 -5.33 11.21 -1.63
N CYS A 68 -6.50 11.82 -1.46
CA CYS A 68 -7.62 11.63 -2.36
C CYS A 68 -7.72 12.77 -3.37
N LYS A 69 -7.70 12.41 -4.65
CA LYS A 69 -8.08 13.31 -5.74
C LYS A 69 -9.58 13.17 -6.00
N CYS A 70 -10.34 14.17 -5.60
CA CYS A 70 -11.79 14.20 -5.76
C CYS A 70 -12.20 14.50 -7.20
N LEU A 71 -13.33 13.93 -7.61
CA LEU A 71 -14.02 14.33 -8.84
C LEU A 71 -14.67 15.70 -8.65
N SER A 72 -14.95 16.38 -9.77
CA SER A 72 -15.68 17.65 -9.77
C SER A 72 -17.00 17.52 -9.00
N GLY A 73 -17.30 18.51 -8.15
CA GLY A 73 -18.47 18.48 -7.27
C GLY A 73 -18.27 17.72 -5.95
N TYR A 74 -17.09 17.15 -5.67
CA TYR A 74 -16.78 16.54 -4.38
C TYR A 74 -15.56 17.17 -3.71
N TYR A 75 -15.56 17.18 -2.37
CA TYR A 75 -14.47 17.75 -1.58
C TYR A 75 -14.34 17.11 -0.19
N GLY A 76 -13.31 17.51 0.56
CA GLY A 76 -12.90 16.90 1.82
C GLY A 76 -11.71 15.96 1.63
N SER A 77 -11.07 15.55 2.74
CA SER A 77 -9.89 14.69 2.72
C SER A 77 -10.16 13.30 2.12
N GLU A 78 -11.40 12.82 2.22
CA GLU A 78 -11.86 11.54 1.68
C GLU A 78 -12.86 11.75 0.54
N CYS A 79 -13.02 12.97 0.01
CA CYS A 79 -14.04 13.31 -0.99
C CYS A 79 -15.48 13.02 -0.53
N GLN A 80 -15.73 13.04 0.78
CA GLN A 80 -17.01 12.66 1.39
C GLN A 80 -18.12 13.71 1.23
N ASN A 81 -17.75 14.96 0.95
CA ASN A 81 -18.71 16.06 0.81
C ASN A 81 -19.02 16.35 -0.66
N HIS A 82 -20.21 16.87 -0.92
CA HIS A 82 -20.67 17.27 -2.25
C HIS A 82 -20.86 18.80 -2.30
N ASP A 83 -20.27 19.44 -3.31
CA ASP A 83 -20.46 20.86 -3.58
C ASP A 83 -21.80 21.07 -4.28
N THR A 84 -22.82 21.40 -3.49
CA THR A 84 -24.17 21.69 -3.98
C THR A 84 -24.26 23.04 -4.71
N CYS A 85 -23.20 23.85 -4.70
CA CYS A 85 -23.15 25.12 -5.43
C CYS A 85 -22.73 24.93 -6.90
N GLN A 86 -22.34 23.71 -7.33
CA GLN A 86 -22.00 23.39 -8.72
C GLN A 86 -23.22 23.14 -9.62
N VAL A 87 -24.43 23.56 -9.20
CA VAL A 87 -25.56 23.66 -10.13
C VAL A 87 -25.27 24.83 -11.07
N VAL A 88 -24.56 24.52 -12.17
CA VAL A 88 -24.55 25.39 -13.34
C VAL A 88 -25.99 25.50 -13.83
N ASN A 89 -26.56 26.69 -13.63
CA ASN A 89 -27.74 27.15 -14.37
C ASN A 89 -27.44 27.15 -15.87
#